data_AF-A0A9J6BSJ5-F1
#
_entry.id   AF-A0A9J6BSJ5-F1
#
_cell.length_a   1.000
_cell.length_b   1.000
_cell.length_c   1.000
_cell.angle_alpha   90.00
_cell.angle_beta   90.00
_cell.angle_gamma   90.00
#
_symmetry.space_group_name_H-M   'P 1'
#
loop_
_entity.id
_entity.type
_entity.pdbx_description
1 polymer ?
#
loop_
_entity_poly.entity_id
_entity_poly.type
_entity_poly.pdbx_seq_one_letter_code
_entity_poly.pdbx_strand_id
1 'polypeptide(L)'
;MQTGLLSMRSTPEGLVLRSPFVAGTNEEVTATYSASCCEPRVTITAYDLNRNQRTLQLNVDDPWLSEYGIATVVLACLFLILLIILIVIWVQMVHKT
;
A
#
# COMPACT_ATOMS: atom_id res chain seq x y z
N MET A 1 -16.24 15.52 25.22
CA MET A 1 -15.62 14.20 25.00
C MET A 1 -16.62 13.28 24.30
N GLN A 2 -16.78 13.40 22.97
CA GLN A 2 -17.85 12.69 22.23
C GLN A 2 -17.30 11.87 21.04
N THR A 3 -15.99 11.63 20.94
CA THR A 3 -15.36 11.02 19.74
C THR A 3 -14.22 10.06 20.07
N GLY A 4 -14.29 9.37 21.22
CA GLY A 4 -13.26 8.41 21.61
C GLY A 4 -13.49 7.00 21.08
N LEU A 5 -12.43 6.21 20.92
CA LEU A 5 -12.47 4.84 20.42
C LEU A 5 -13.22 3.93 21.40
N LEU A 6 -14.27 3.26 20.93
CA LEU A 6 -15.06 2.30 21.68
C LEU A 6 -14.59 0.86 21.43
N SER A 7 -14.44 0.47 20.16
CA SER A 7 -14.00 -0.87 19.80
C SER A 7 -13.34 -0.91 18.44
N MET A 8 -12.49 -1.90 18.23
CA MET A 8 -11.84 -2.17 16.95
C MET A 8 -11.99 -3.66 16.64
N ARG A 9 -12.32 -4.00 15.40
CA ARG A 9 -12.49 -5.37 14.92
C ARG A 9 -11.86 -5.52 13.54
N SER A 10 -11.44 -6.73 13.19
CA SER A 10 -10.99 -7.08 11.85
C SER A 10 -11.91 -8.10 11.21
N THR A 11 -12.03 -8.05 9.90
CA THR A 11 -12.63 -9.09 9.06
C THR A 11 -11.60 -9.50 8.01
N PRO A 12 -11.10 -10.75 8.04
CA PRO A 12 -11.42 -11.81 9.00
C PRO A 12 -10.92 -11.52 10.43
N GLU A 13 -11.47 -12.24 11.41
CA GLU A 13 -11.06 -12.07 12.82
C GLU A 13 -9.61 -12.52 13.03
N GLY A 14 -8.85 -11.78 13.83
CA GLY A 14 -7.42 -12.05 14.05
C GLY A 14 -6.60 -10.85 14.54
N LEU A 15 -7.24 -9.71 14.79
CA LEU A 15 -6.59 -8.52 15.34
C LEU A 15 -6.20 -8.74 16.80
N VAL A 16 -4.90 -8.57 17.11
CA VAL A 16 -4.34 -8.68 18.47
C VAL A 16 -3.93 -7.30 18.95
N LEU A 17 -4.54 -6.82 20.04
CA LEU A 17 -4.14 -5.57 20.66
C LEU A 17 -2.79 -5.69 21.35
N ARG A 18 -1.90 -4.71 21.15
CA ARG A 18 -0.60 -4.67 21.84
C ARG A 18 -0.72 -4.23 23.29
N SER A 19 -1.70 -3.36 23.57
CA SER A 19 -2.01 -2.86 24.91
C SER A 19 -3.53 -2.77 25.10
N PRO A 20 -4.02 -3.05 26.31
CA PRO A 20 -5.42 -2.75 26.64
C PRO A 20 -5.63 -1.23 26.63
N PHE A 21 -6.82 -0.80 26.23
CA PHE A 21 -7.22 0.61 26.22
C PHE A 21 -8.59 0.78 26.89
N VAL A 22 -8.86 2.00 27.36
CA VAL A 22 -10.15 2.35 27.97
C VAL A 22 -11.09 2.86 26.88
N ALA A 23 -12.33 2.36 26.86
CA ALA A 23 -13.35 2.83 25.92
C ALA A 23 -13.56 4.35 26.06
N GLY A 24 -13.56 5.05 24.93
CA GLY A 24 -13.60 6.51 24.88
C GLY A 24 -12.23 7.19 24.85
N THR A 25 -11.14 6.43 24.76
CA THR A 25 -9.80 7.00 24.62
C THR A 25 -9.63 7.75 23.31
N ASN A 26 -8.82 8.81 23.34
CA ASN A 26 -8.30 9.49 22.15
C ASN A 26 -6.78 9.26 22.02
N GLU A 27 -6.21 8.45 22.90
CA GLU A 27 -4.81 8.04 22.83
C GLU A 27 -4.63 7.01 21.72
N GLU A 28 -3.40 6.90 21.22
CA GLU A 28 -3.05 5.94 20.19
C GLU A 28 -3.25 4.50 20.70
N VAL A 29 -4.00 3.70 19.94
CA VAL A 29 -4.21 2.28 20.22
C VAL A 29 -3.58 1.46 19.11
N THR A 30 -2.57 0.67 19.46
CA THR A 30 -1.85 -0.17 18.50
C THR A 30 -2.38 -1.60 18.53
N ALA A 31 -2.68 -2.14 17.35
CA ALA A 31 -3.03 -3.53 17.15
C ALA A 31 -2.19 -4.16 16.04
N THR A 32 -2.06 -5.48 16.05
CA THR A 32 -1.30 -6.24 15.05
C THR A 32 -2.20 -7.33 14.49
N TYR A 33 -2.21 -7.45 13.17
CA TYR A 33 -2.91 -8.50 12.45
C TYR A 33 -1.89 -9.31 11.66
N SER A 34 -1.99 -10.64 11.72
CA SER A 34 -1.13 -11.54 10.96
C SER A 34 -1.97 -12.20 9.86
N ALA A 35 -1.67 -11.84 8.62
CA ALA A 35 -2.30 -12.44 7.45
C ALA A 35 -1.58 -13.74 7.07
N SER A 36 -2.32 -14.69 6.49
CA SER A 36 -1.73 -15.84 5.80
C SER A 36 -1.74 -15.59 4.29
N CYS A 37 -0.91 -16.33 3.54
CA CYS A 37 -0.86 -16.22 2.07
C CYS A 37 -2.19 -16.56 1.37
N CYS A 38 -3.18 -17.11 2.09
CA CYS A 38 -4.49 -17.45 1.55
C CYS A 38 -5.55 -16.38 1.84
N GLU A 39 -5.28 -15.43 2.73
CA GLU A 39 -6.18 -14.33 3.06
C GLU A 39 -5.37 -13.06 3.38
N PRO A 40 -4.84 -12.38 2.33
CA PRO A 40 -3.96 -11.22 2.46
C PRO A 40 -4.74 -9.92 2.66
N ARG A 41 -6.06 -9.97 2.48
CA ARG A 41 -6.95 -8.83 2.63
C ARG A 41 -7.55 -8.83 4.03
N VAL A 42 -7.40 -7.72 4.73
CA VAL A 42 -8.02 -7.50 6.03
C VAL A 42 -8.74 -6.17 6.04
N THR A 43 -9.97 -6.20 6.56
CA THR A 43 -10.79 -5.01 6.77
C THR A 43 -10.83 -4.70 8.26
N ILE A 44 -10.24 -3.59 8.69
CA ILE A 44 -10.26 -3.15 10.07
C ILE A 44 -11.36 -2.11 10.24
N THR A 45 -12.29 -2.35 11.15
CA THR A 45 -13.37 -1.42 11.47
C THR A 45 -13.24 -0.94 12.91
N ALA A 46 -13.16 0.37 13.09
CA ALA A 46 -13.16 1.04 14.38
C ALA A 46 -14.50 1.74 14.61
N TYR A 47 -15.01 1.65 15.84
CA TYR A 47 -16.23 2.31 16.31
C TYR A 47 -15.88 3.30 17.40
N ASP A 48 -16.48 4.49 17.35
CA ASP A 48 -16.41 5.48 18.42
C ASP A 48 -17.61 5.38 19.38
N LEU A 49 -17.59 6.16 20.47
CA LEU A 49 -18.69 6.24 21.44
C LEU A 49 -20.02 6.73 20.84
N ASN A 50 -19.97 7.47 19.73
CA ASN A 50 -21.14 7.97 19.01
C ASN A 50 -21.64 6.99 17.95
N ARG A 51 -21.10 5.77 17.92
CA ARG A 51 -21.38 4.72 16.92
C ARG A 51 -21.03 5.12 15.50
N ASN A 52 -20.16 6.12 15.33
CA ASN A 52 -19.54 6.34 14.04
C ASN A 52 -18.60 5.17 13.75
N GLN A 53 -18.53 4.76 12.49
CA GLN A 53 -17.65 3.70 12.04
C GLN A 53 -16.63 4.24 11.05
N ARG A 54 -15.39 3.82 11.22
CA ARG A 54 -14.31 4.05 10.27
C ARG A 54 -13.69 2.73 9.90
N THR A 55 -13.68 2.45 8.60
CA THR A 55 -13.18 1.19 8.05
C THR A 55 -11.93 1.48 7.22
N LEU A 56 -10.90 0.68 7.43
CA LEU A 56 -9.66 0.68 6.67
C LEU A 56 -9.47 -0.71 6.08
N GLN A 57 -9.33 -0.79 4.77
CA GLN A 57 -9.02 -2.03 4.08
C GLN A 57 -7.53 -2.06 3.77
N LEU A 58 -6.86 -3.13 4.17
CA LEU A 58 -5.44 -3.37 3.92
C LEU A 58 -5.32 -4.64 3.09
N ASN A 59 -4.53 -4.58 2.03
CA ASN A 59 -4.18 -5.74 1.22
C ASN A 59 -2.67 -5.92 1.27
N VAL A 60 -2.22 -7.04 1.83
CA VAL A 60 -0.79 -7.38 1.92
C VAL A 60 -0.23 -7.83 0.56
N ASP A 61 -1.11 -8.22 -0.37
CA ASP A 61 -0.73 -8.62 -1.72
C ASP A 61 -0.42 -7.45 -2.65
N ASP A 62 -0.64 -6.19 -2.27
CA ASP A 62 -0.42 -5.07 -3.19
C ASP A 62 1.10 -4.88 -3.40
N PRO A 63 1.66 -5.26 -4.58
CA PRO A 63 3.06 -4.99 -4.86
C PRO A 63 3.27 -3.48 -4.90
N TRP A 64 4.40 -3.01 -4.35
CA TRP A 64 4.77 -1.59 -4.36
C TRP A 64 4.81 -0.99 -5.78
N LEU A 65 5.00 -1.82 -6.81
CA LEU A 65 4.78 -1.49 -8.21
C LEU A 65 3.59 -2.26 -8.77
N SER A 66 2.62 -1.55 -9.31
CA SER A 66 1.59 -2.15 -10.16
C SER A 66 2.22 -2.80 -11.38
N GLU A 67 1.54 -3.79 -11.96
CA GLU A 67 1.95 -4.44 -13.22
C GLU A 67 2.25 -3.41 -14.32
N TYR A 68 1.43 -2.35 -14.39
CA TYR A 68 1.62 -1.21 -15.27
C TYR A 68 2.89 -0.41 -14.97
N GLY A 69 3.25 -0.26 -13.69
CA GLY A 69 4.48 0.41 -13.26
C GLY A 69 5.73 -0.33 -13.76
N ILE A 70 5.76 -1.65 -13.61
CA ILE A 70 6.88 -2.48 -14.07
C ILE A 70 7.02 -2.39 -15.59
N ALA A 71 5.92 -2.55 -16.32
CA ALA A 71 5.92 -2.49 -17.78
C ALA A 71 6.41 -1.13 -18.31
N THR A 72 6.01 -0.03 -17.65
CA THR A 72 6.41 1.33 -18.05
C THR A 72 7.90 1.57 -17.84
N VAL A 73 8.45 1.14 -16.70
CA VAL A 73 9.90 1.26 -16.42
C VAL A 73 10.71 0.46 -17.43
N VAL A 74 10.31 -0.78 -17.71
CA VAL A 74 10.98 -1.63 -18.70
C VAL A 74 10.93 -1.00 -20.08
N LEU A 75 9.78 -0.49 -20.51
CA LEU A 75 9.61 0.16 -21.81
C LEU A 75 10.48 1.42 -21.92
N ALA A 76 10.55 2.24 -20.87
CA ALA A 76 11.37 3.44 -20.84
C ALA A 76 12.87 3.11 -20.98
N CYS A 77 13.35 2.08 -20.27
CA CYS A 77 14.73 1.61 -20.41
C CYS A 77 15.05 1.12 -21.82
N LEU A 78 14.16 0.31 -22.43
CA LEU A 78 14.33 -0.16 -23.80
C LEU A 78 14.38 0.99 -24.81
N PHE A 79 13.47 1.96 -24.67
CA PHE A 79 13.42 3.12 -25.56
C PHE A 79 14.66 4.01 -25.42
N LEU A 80 15.17 4.21 -24.20
CA LEU A 80 16.37 4.99 -23.94
C LEU A 80 17.61 4.34 -24.56
N ILE A 81 17.75 3.01 -24.46
CA ILE A 81 18.85 2.27 -25.11
C ILE A 81 18.78 2.44 -26.62
N LEU A 82 17.59 2.28 -27.21
CA LEU A 82 17.36 2.45 -28.65
C LEU A 82 17.73 3.87 -29.11
N LEU A 83 17.35 4.89 -28.34
CA LEU A 83 17.66 6.29 -28.65
C LEU A 83 19.17 6.56 -28.62
N ILE A 84 19.90 6.01 -27.63
CA ILE A 84 21.36 6.13 -27.56
C ILE A 84 22.02 5.50 -28.80
N ILE A 85 21.57 4.30 -29.20
CA ILE A 85 22.11 3.62 -30.38
C ILE A 85 21.89 4.46 -31.65
N LEU A 86 20.67 5.01 -31.83
CA LEU A 86 20.36 5.86 -32.97
C LEU A 86 21.22 7.13 -33.00
N ILE A 87 21.45 7.78 -31.86
CA ILE A 87 22.32 8.96 -31.76
C ILE A 87 23.75 8.61 -32.16
N VAL A 88 24.28 7.50 -31.65
CA VAL A 88 25.65 7.05 -32.00
C VAL A 88 25.75 6.80 -33.50
N ILE A 89 24.80 6.08 -34.10
CA ILE A 89 24.78 5.84 -35.55
C ILE A 89 24.71 7.17 -36.31
N TRP A 90 23.83 8.07 -35.90
CA TRP A 90 23.65 9.36 -36.57
C TRP A 90 24.93 10.20 -36.55
N VAL A 91 25.61 10.29 -35.40
CA VAL A 91 26.90 10.98 -35.27
C VAL A 91 27.98 10.33 -36.15
N GLN A 92 28.04 9.00 -36.19
CA GLN A 92 29.01 8.27 -37.03
C GLN A 92 28.76 8.51 -38.52
N MET A 93 27.49 8.57 -38.95
CA MET A 93 27.11 8.86 -40.34
C MET A 93 27.49 10.29 -40.72
N VAL A 94 27.19 11.27 -39.86
CA VAL A 94 27.52 12.69 -40.10
C VAL A 94 29.04 12.91 -40.19
N HIS A 95 29.84 12.25 -39.34
CA HIS A 95 31.30 12.39 -39.38
C HIS A 95 31.94 11.68 -40.60
N LYS A 96 31.30 10.63 -41.16
CA LYS A 96 31.82 9.91 -42.33
C LYS A 96 31.45 10.53 -43.68
N THR A 97 30.59 11.55 -43.69
CA THR A 97 30.16 12.27 -44.89
C THR A 97 30.99 13.53 -45.05
#